data_AF-A0A968ZDV4-F1
#
_entry.id   AF-A0A968ZDV4-F1
#
_cell.length_a   1.000
_cell.length_b   1.000
_cell.length_c   1.000
_cell.angle_alpha   90.00
_cell.angle_beta   90.00
_cell.angle_gamma   90.00
#
_symmetry.space_group_name_H-M   'P 1'
#
loop_
_entity.id
_entity.type
_entity.pdbx_description
1 polymer ?
#
loop_
_entity_poly.entity_id
_entity_poly.type
_entity_poly.pdbx_seq_one_letter_code
_entity_poly.pdbx_strand_id
1 'polypeptide(L)'
;MIVPPPGYHQRTWEICKKYDVLYVSDEVVTAFGRLGRWFASKDVFGIEPDLIVSAKGISSGYVPLGAVIFSDRIYDVISSPDPDGWFTHGFTYSGHPVACAAGLKTIEIMEKRDICGHVRKVGPTLEQRLHALKDLPLVGDVRGSHFMMCTEYVADKRTRALLPDGVNIGKRISNHCEARGLIIRPLAHLNIMSPPLVMTEAEVDELVTGLAAGIKAAADDLVREGRRLD
;
A
#
# COMPACT_ATOMS: atom_id res chain seq x y z
N MET A 1 5.79 -2.84 -3.56
CA MET A 1 4.77 -3.58 -2.78
C MET A 1 5.17 -5.04 -2.74
N ILE A 2 5.14 -5.67 -1.57
CA ILE A 2 5.41 -7.10 -1.42
C ILE A 2 4.12 -7.70 -0.88
N VAL A 3 3.53 -8.61 -1.63
CA VAL A 3 2.37 -9.38 -1.17
C VAL A 3 2.91 -10.59 -0.42
N PRO A 4 2.54 -10.80 0.85
CA PRO A 4 2.96 -11.98 1.59
C PRO A 4 2.45 -13.23 0.87
N PRO A 5 3.21 -14.34 0.85
CA PRO A 5 2.72 -15.60 0.31
C PRO A 5 1.40 -16.03 0.99
N PRO A 6 0.50 -16.73 0.29
CA PRO A 6 -0.72 -17.26 0.89
C PRO A 6 -0.44 -18.04 2.18
N GLY A 7 -1.21 -17.75 3.23
CA GLY A 7 -1.07 -18.40 4.54
C GLY A 7 0.07 -17.88 5.43
N TYR A 8 0.96 -16.99 4.95
CA TYR A 8 2.09 -16.48 5.75
C TYR A 8 1.63 -15.79 7.04
N HIS A 9 0.71 -14.83 6.94
CA HIS A 9 0.19 -14.10 8.10
C HIS A 9 -0.62 -15.00 9.02
N GLN A 10 -1.48 -15.85 8.46
CA GLN A 10 -2.27 -16.80 9.23
C GLN A 10 -1.38 -17.73 10.06
N ARG A 11 -0.35 -18.32 9.45
CA ARG A 11 0.58 -19.21 10.16
C ARG A 11 1.37 -18.48 11.24
N THR A 12 1.79 -17.25 10.98
CA THR A 12 2.48 -16.42 11.97
C THR A 12 1.57 -16.10 13.15
N TRP A 13 0.33 -15.72 12.88
CA TRP A 13 -0.69 -15.46 13.90
C TRP A 13 -1.00 -16.69 14.75
N GLU A 14 -1.16 -17.87 14.15
CA GLU A 14 -1.34 -19.14 14.89
C GLU A 14 -0.19 -19.44 15.87
N ILE A 15 1.06 -19.17 15.45
CA ILE A 15 2.23 -19.34 16.31
C ILE A 15 2.20 -18.36 17.47
N CYS A 16 1.88 -17.09 17.22
CA CYS A 16 1.70 -16.09 18.26
C CYS A 16 0.64 -16.52 19.29
N LYS A 17 -0.52 -16.99 18.82
CA LYS A 17 -1.59 -17.53 19.70
C LYS A 17 -1.13 -18.74 20.51
N LYS A 18 -0.36 -19.66 19.92
CA LYS A 18 0.15 -20.85 20.60
C LYS A 18 1.08 -20.52 21.78
N TYR A 19 1.90 -19.49 21.64
CA TYR A 19 2.92 -19.11 22.63
C TYR A 19 2.54 -17.87 23.46
N ASP A 20 1.27 -17.48 23.43
CA ASP A 20 0.74 -16.31 24.11
C ASP A 20 1.50 -15.00 23.81
N VAL A 21 1.87 -14.81 22.55
CA VAL A 21 2.48 -13.58 22.04
C VAL A 21 1.39 -12.74 21.39
N LEU A 22 1.32 -11.45 21.74
CA LEU A 22 0.39 -10.51 21.11
C LEU A 22 0.75 -10.29 19.64
N TYR A 23 -0.26 -10.25 18.77
CA TYR A 23 -0.10 -9.98 17.36
C TYR A 23 -0.56 -8.56 17.02
N VAL A 24 0.34 -7.75 16.48
CA VAL A 24 0.05 -6.37 16.02
C VAL A 24 -0.06 -6.37 14.50
N SER A 25 -1.17 -5.84 13.98
CA SER A 25 -1.33 -5.56 12.55
C SER A 25 -1.13 -4.06 12.29
N ASP A 26 -0.07 -3.70 11.55
CA ASP A 26 0.11 -2.35 11.04
C ASP A 26 -0.72 -2.19 9.76
N GLU A 27 -1.87 -1.55 9.90
CA GLU A 27 -2.81 -1.30 8.83
C GLU A 27 -2.85 0.17 8.40
N VAL A 28 -1.78 0.92 8.68
CA VAL A 28 -1.69 2.34 8.31
C VAL A 28 -1.93 2.56 6.82
N VAL A 29 -1.59 1.59 5.96
CA VAL A 29 -1.82 1.69 4.51
C VAL A 29 -2.96 0.80 4.01
N THR A 30 -3.14 -0.39 4.59
CA THR A 30 -4.08 -1.40 4.07
C THR A 30 -5.52 -1.15 4.49
N ALA A 31 -5.73 -0.50 5.64
CA ALA A 31 -7.06 -0.14 6.09
C ALA A 31 -7.69 0.96 5.22
N PHE A 32 -8.98 1.20 5.45
CA PHE A 32 -9.79 2.21 4.77
C PHE A 32 -9.81 2.03 3.25
N GLY A 33 -10.00 0.79 2.78
CA GLY A 33 -10.41 0.50 1.41
C GLY A 33 -9.28 0.30 0.41
N ARG A 34 -8.00 0.42 0.80
CA ARG A 34 -6.86 0.26 -0.12
C ARG A 34 -6.86 -1.07 -0.88
N LEU A 35 -7.25 -2.15 -0.19
CA LEU A 35 -7.40 -3.49 -0.75
C LEU A 35 -8.87 -3.86 -1.02
N GLY A 36 -9.76 -2.87 -1.10
CA GLY A 36 -11.20 -3.09 -1.25
C GLY A 36 -11.88 -3.62 0.00
N ARG A 37 -11.25 -3.52 1.17
CA ARG A 37 -11.78 -3.89 2.50
C ARG A 37 -11.49 -2.78 3.51
N TRP A 38 -12.28 -2.70 4.57
CA TRP A 38 -12.05 -1.73 5.65
C TRP A 38 -10.74 -1.99 6.39
N PHE A 39 -10.45 -3.25 6.65
CA PHE A 39 -9.20 -3.73 7.23
C PHE A 39 -8.81 -5.01 6.49
N ALA A 40 -7.51 -5.24 6.30
CA ALA A 40 -6.98 -6.39 5.59
C ALA A 40 -6.83 -7.61 6.50
N SER A 41 -6.57 -7.42 7.79
CA SER A 41 -6.27 -8.49 8.74
C SER A 41 -7.26 -9.65 8.65
N LYS A 42 -8.55 -9.37 8.86
CA LYS A 42 -9.58 -10.41 8.83
C LYS A 42 -9.99 -10.77 7.40
N ASP A 43 -10.40 -9.77 6.63
CA ASP A 43 -11.06 -9.99 5.33
C ASP A 43 -10.12 -10.43 4.20
N VAL A 44 -8.81 -10.19 4.33
CA VAL A 44 -7.80 -10.54 3.32
C VAL A 44 -6.88 -11.64 3.83
N PHE A 45 -6.47 -11.58 5.10
CA PHE A 45 -5.46 -12.50 5.65
C PHE A 45 -6.01 -13.53 6.65
N GLY A 46 -7.30 -13.48 7.01
CA GLY A 46 -7.93 -14.45 7.90
C GLY A 46 -7.40 -14.40 9.35
N ILE A 47 -6.91 -13.24 9.79
CA ILE A 47 -6.36 -13.03 11.14
C ILE A 47 -7.18 -12.00 11.93
N GLU A 48 -7.32 -12.24 13.22
CA GLU A 48 -7.91 -11.31 14.19
C GLU A 48 -6.77 -10.87 15.13
N PRO A 49 -6.12 -9.72 14.88
CA PRO A 49 -4.96 -9.28 15.65
C PRO A 49 -5.38 -8.74 17.02
N ASP A 50 -4.46 -8.75 17.99
CA ASP A 50 -4.72 -8.18 19.31
C ASP A 50 -4.67 -6.65 19.29
N LEU A 51 -3.91 -6.06 18.36
CA LEU A 51 -3.87 -4.63 18.08
C LEU A 51 -3.87 -4.34 16.57
N ILE A 52 -4.51 -3.24 16.18
CA ILE A 52 -4.39 -2.62 14.85
C ILE A 52 -3.84 -1.20 15.01
N VAL A 53 -2.78 -0.89 14.27
CA VAL A 53 -2.27 0.48 14.12
C VAL A 53 -2.80 1.06 12.80
N SER A 54 -3.35 2.28 12.84
CA SER A 54 -3.99 2.91 11.70
C SER A 54 -3.71 4.41 11.61
N ALA A 55 -3.65 4.95 10.40
CA ALA A 55 -3.59 6.38 10.09
C ALA A 55 -4.00 6.59 8.62
N LYS A 56 -3.36 7.54 7.91
CA LYS A 56 -3.51 7.82 6.46
C LYS A 56 -4.97 7.85 5.98
N GLY A 57 -5.49 6.70 5.54
CA GLY A 57 -6.85 6.55 5.02
C GLY A 57 -7.94 6.92 6.01
N ILE A 58 -7.68 6.85 7.32
CA ILE A 58 -8.65 7.22 8.38
C ILE A 58 -9.21 8.64 8.23
N SER A 59 -8.42 9.57 7.66
CA SER A 59 -8.83 10.94 7.36
C SER A 59 -8.64 11.30 5.89
N SER A 60 -8.41 10.30 5.02
CA SER A 60 -8.03 10.48 3.61
C SER A 60 -6.89 11.49 3.38
N GLY A 61 -6.01 11.68 4.37
CA GLY A 61 -4.90 12.65 4.31
C GLY A 61 -5.29 14.13 4.45
N TYR A 62 -6.54 14.47 4.75
CA TYR A 62 -6.97 15.86 4.91
C TYR A 62 -6.37 16.54 6.15
N VAL A 63 -6.19 15.78 7.22
CA VAL A 63 -5.65 16.25 8.51
C VAL A 63 -5.00 15.07 9.23
N PRO A 64 -3.88 15.26 9.97
CA PRO A 64 -3.23 14.19 10.70
C PRO A 64 -4.18 13.54 11.72
N LEU A 65 -4.41 12.24 11.55
CA LEU A 65 -5.17 11.42 12.48
C LEU A 65 -4.58 10.01 12.46
N GLY A 66 -4.36 9.45 13.64
CA GLY A 66 -3.92 8.08 13.84
C GLY A 66 -4.71 7.44 14.97
N ALA A 67 -4.79 6.12 14.96
CA ALA A 67 -5.50 5.33 15.95
C ALA A 67 -4.73 4.04 16.24
N VAL A 68 -4.72 3.64 17.51
CA VAL A 68 -4.39 2.29 17.95
C VAL A 68 -5.68 1.67 18.45
N ILE A 69 -6.08 0.57 17.83
CA ILE A 69 -7.28 -0.19 18.18
C ILE A 69 -6.79 -1.46 18.87
N PHE A 70 -7.20 -1.68 20.11
CA PHE A 70 -6.78 -2.84 20.90
C PHE A 70 -8.00 -3.72 21.22
N SER A 71 -7.76 -5.02 21.35
CA SER A 71 -8.77 -6.00 21.74
C SER A 71 -9.21 -5.83 23.19
N ASP A 72 -10.40 -6.37 23.52
CA ASP A 72 -10.94 -6.41 24.88
C ASP A 72 -9.95 -7.06 25.86
N ARG A 73 -9.25 -8.13 25.43
CA ARG A 73 -8.21 -8.79 26.23
C ARG A 73 -7.16 -7.79 26.76
N ILE A 74 -6.75 -6.84 25.93
CA ILE A 74 -5.76 -5.83 26.31
C ILE A 74 -6.42 -4.72 27.12
N TYR A 75 -7.60 -4.27 26.69
CA TYR A 75 -8.36 -3.25 27.39
C TYR A 75 -8.67 -3.66 28.83
N ASP A 76 -9.10 -4.90 29.07
CA ASP A 76 -9.43 -5.43 30.39
C ASP A 76 -8.22 -5.39 31.33
N VAL A 77 -7.01 -5.65 30.81
CA VAL A 77 -5.78 -5.52 31.60
C VAL A 77 -5.46 -4.06 31.89
N ILE A 78 -5.54 -3.18 30.89
CA ILE A 78 -5.23 -1.74 31.05
C ILE A 78 -6.24 -1.03 31.96
N SER A 79 -7.51 -1.44 31.89
CA SER A 79 -8.62 -0.83 32.63
C SER A 79 -8.90 -1.50 33.98
N SER A 80 -8.20 -2.58 34.31
CA SER A 80 -8.34 -3.27 35.59
C SER A 80 -8.11 -2.28 36.75
N PRO A 81 -8.99 -2.25 37.77
CA PRO A 81 -8.80 -1.38 38.92
C PRO A 81 -7.48 -1.70 39.63
N ASP A 82 -6.57 -0.74 39.60
CA ASP A 82 -5.29 -0.79 40.29
C ASP A 82 -5.08 0.57 40.97
N PRO A 83 -5.07 0.65 42.32
CA PRO A 83 -4.86 1.89 43.06
C PRO A 83 -3.56 2.61 42.70
N ASP A 84 -2.55 1.87 42.23
CA ASP A 84 -1.25 2.39 41.83
C ASP A 84 -1.09 2.44 40.30
N GLY A 85 -2.09 1.98 39.54
CA GLY A 85 -2.08 1.86 38.09
C GLY A 85 -2.58 3.13 37.40
N TRP A 86 -1.75 3.70 36.53
CA TRP A 86 -2.09 4.87 35.71
C TRP A 86 -1.73 4.62 34.25
N PHE A 87 -2.66 4.91 33.32
CA PHE A 87 -2.34 4.94 31.89
C PHE A 87 -1.69 6.27 31.54
N THR A 88 -0.39 6.40 31.82
CA THR A 88 0.39 7.63 31.61
C THR A 88 0.90 7.75 30.18
N HIS A 89 -0.01 7.67 29.21
CA HIS A 89 0.31 7.85 27.80
C HIS A 89 -0.72 8.74 27.11
N GLY A 90 -0.24 9.75 26.40
CA GLY A 90 -1.08 10.66 25.64
C GLY A 90 -0.25 11.72 24.92
N PHE A 91 -0.83 12.27 23.86
CA PHE A 91 -0.26 13.40 23.14
C PHE A 91 -1.16 14.63 23.36
N THR A 92 -0.59 15.83 23.29
CA THR A 92 -1.35 17.09 23.43
C THR A 92 -2.58 17.16 22.50
N TYR A 93 -2.48 16.56 21.31
CA TYR A 93 -3.53 16.55 20.30
C TYR A 93 -4.22 15.19 20.14
N SER A 94 -4.09 14.28 21.11
CA SER A 94 -4.87 13.03 21.12
C SER A 94 -6.37 13.35 21.08
N GLY A 95 -7.09 12.76 20.11
CA GLY A 95 -8.53 13.00 19.96
C GLY A 95 -8.90 14.40 19.45
N HIS A 96 -8.01 15.08 18.72
CA HIS A 96 -8.25 16.44 18.22
C HIS A 96 -9.61 16.56 17.47
N PRO A 97 -10.56 17.41 17.91
CA PRO A 97 -11.93 17.43 17.38
C PRO A 97 -12.03 17.61 15.86
N VAL A 98 -11.22 18.50 15.28
CA VAL A 98 -11.18 18.71 13.82
C VAL A 98 -10.71 17.47 13.07
N ALA A 99 -9.73 16.74 13.63
CA ALA A 99 -9.22 15.52 13.02
C ALA A 99 -10.28 14.41 13.08
N CYS A 100 -10.93 14.24 14.23
CA CYS A 100 -12.04 13.31 14.40
C CYS A 100 -13.21 13.62 13.46
N ALA A 101 -13.59 14.90 13.29
CA ALA A 101 -14.65 15.31 12.37
C ALA A 101 -14.32 14.96 10.91
N ALA A 102 -13.09 15.20 10.46
CA ALA A 102 -12.63 14.81 9.13
C ALA A 102 -12.60 13.28 8.95
N GLY A 103 -12.21 12.53 9.99
CA GLY A 103 -12.24 11.07 10.00
C GLY A 103 -13.65 10.50 9.88
N LEU A 104 -14.60 11.02 10.68
CA LEU A 104 -16.01 10.65 10.58
C LEU A 104 -16.58 10.93 9.18
N LYS A 105 -16.27 12.10 8.62
CA LYS A 105 -16.74 12.44 7.26
C LYS A 105 -16.12 11.55 6.19
N THR A 106 -14.86 11.13 6.37
CA THR A 106 -14.21 10.16 5.48
C THR A 106 -14.95 8.83 5.48
N ILE A 107 -15.24 8.29 6.67
CA ILE A 107 -15.99 7.03 6.83
C ILE A 107 -17.38 7.14 6.18
N GLU A 108 -18.12 8.21 6.49
CA GLU A 108 -19.46 8.45 5.92
C GLU A 108 -19.45 8.46 4.37
N ILE A 109 -18.49 9.16 3.76
CA ILE A 109 -18.37 9.21 2.29
C ILE A 109 -17.99 7.84 1.73
N MET A 110 -17.09 7.12 2.39
CA MET A 110 -16.66 5.79 1.97
C MET A 110 -17.81 4.79 1.96
N GLU A 111 -18.65 4.81 2.99
CA GLU A 111 -19.85 3.98 3.09
C GLU A 111 -20.89 4.38 2.03
N LYS A 112 -21.24 5.67 1.97
CA LYS A 112 -22.28 6.19 1.07
C LYS A 112 -21.99 5.91 -0.40
N ARG A 113 -20.71 5.91 -0.79
CA ARG A 113 -20.28 5.70 -2.19
C ARG A 113 -19.79 4.28 -2.48
N ASP A 114 -19.88 3.36 -1.51
CA ASP A 114 -19.30 2.01 -1.57
C ASP A 114 -17.87 2.02 -2.14
N ILE A 115 -16.99 2.83 -1.54
CA ILE A 115 -15.60 2.99 -2.03
C ILE A 115 -14.86 1.64 -1.99
N CYS A 116 -15.11 0.81 -0.98
CA CYS A 116 -14.52 -0.53 -0.92
C CYS A 116 -15.01 -1.40 -2.10
N GLY A 117 -16.30 -1.36 -2.45
CA GLY A 117 -16.83 -2.07 -3.62
C GLY A 117 -16.30 -1.54 -4.94
N HIS A 118 -16.16 -0.22 -5.07
CA HIS A 118 -15.51 0.39 -6.22
C HIS A 118 -14.07 -0.11 -6.41
N VAL A 119 -13.26 -0.16 -5.35
CA VAL A 119 -11.90 -0.68 -5.40
C VAL A 119 -11.91 -2.18 -5.78
N ARG A 120 -12.82 -2.99 -5.23
CA ARG A 120 -12.97 -4.41 -5.63
C ARG A 120 -13.37 -4.57 -7.10
N LYS A 121 -14.07 -3.60 -7.68
CA LYS A 121 -14.47 -3.61 -9.09
C LYS A 121 -13.33 -3.19 -10.02
N VAL A 122 -12.65 -2.07 -9.73
CA VAL A 122 -11.64 -1.48 -10.62
C VAL A 122 -10.23 -2.05 -10.38
N GLY A 123 -9.94 -2.50 -9.16
CA GLY A 123 -8.66 -3.08 -8.77
C GLY A 123 -8.16 -4.20 -9.70
N PRO A 124 -8.99 -5.22 -10.04
CA PRO A 124 -8.60 -6.26 -10.99
C PRO A 124 -8.20 -5.73 -12.37
N THR A 125 -8.86 -4.66 -12.85
CA THR A 125 -8.49 -4.01 -14.12
C THR A 125 -7.11 -3.37 -14.02
N LEU A 126 -6.81 -2.67 -12.92
CA LEU A 126 -5.49 -2.09 -12.68
C LEU A 126 -4.41 -3.17 -12.60
N GLU A 127 -4.65 -4.25 -11.87
CA GLU A 127 -3.75 -5.40 -11.78
C GLU A 127 -3.46 -5.97 -13.18
N GLN A 128 -4.50 -6.31 -13.93
CA GLN A 128 -4.38 -6.88 -15.27
C GLN A 128 -3.58 -5.97 -16.21
N ARG A 129 -3.89 -4.68 -16.26
CA ARG A 129 -3.25 -3.72 -17.16
C ARG A 129 -1.78 -3.50 -16.80
N LEU A 130 -1.45 -3.40 -15.52
CA LEU A 130 -0.06 -3.31 -15.09
C LEU A 130 0.71 -4.61 -15.36
N HIS A 131 0.08 -5.78 -15.19
CA HIS A 131 0.73 -7.05 -15.51
C HIS A 131 1.15 -7.17 -16.97
N ALA A 132 0.40 -6.57 -17.91
CA ALA A 132 0.79 -6.51 -19.33
C ALA A 132 2.11 -5.73 -19.56
N LEU A 133 2.52 -4.86 -18.64
CA LEU A 133 3.81 -4.16 -18.74
C LEU A 133 5.00 -5.10 -18.58
N LYS A 134 4.81 -6.35 -18.13
CA LYS A 134 5.86 -7.37 -18.11
C LYS A 134 6.43 -7.66 -19.49
N ASP A 135 5.76 -7.30 -20.57
CA ASP A 135 6.28 -7.45 -21.94
C ASP A 135 7.32 -6.37 -22.29
N LEU A 136 7.38 -5.28 -21.53
CA LEU A 136 8.36 -4.21 -21.77
C LEU A 136 9.79 -4.63 -21.36
N PRO A 137 10.82 -4.01 -21.98
CA PRO A 137 12.18 -4.13 -21.49
C PRO A 137 12.26 -3.60 -20.05
N LEU A 138 13.24 -4.09 -19.30
CA LEU A 138 13.48 -3.78 -17.88
C LEU A 138 12.44 -4.32 -16.89
N VAL A 139 11.17 -4.53 -17.26
CA VAL A 139 10.14 -4.96 -16.30
C VAL A 139 10.36 -6.43 -15.92
N GLY A 140 10.94 -6.67 -14.75
CA GLY A 140 11.21 -8.00 -14.22
C GLY A 140 10.00 -8.60 -13.51
N ASP A 141 9.26 -7.77 -12.77
CA ASP A 141 8.06 -8.21 -12.09
C ASP A 141 7.04 -7.07 -11.93
N VAL A 142 5.78 -7.47 -11.76
CA VAL A 142 4.66 -6.61 -11.42
C VAL A 142 3.86 -7.36 -10.38
N ARG A 143 3.62 -6.73 -9.22
CA ARG A 143 2.98 -7.36 -8.06
C ARG A 143 2.25 -6.35 -7.21
N GLY A 144 1.26 -6.84 -6.48
CA GLY A 144 0.43 -6.03 -5.60
C GLY A 144 -0.97 -6.62 -5.47
N SER A 145 -1.88 -5.83 -4.93
CA SER A 145 -3.30 -6.16 -4.91
C SER A 145 -4.14 -4.88 -4.96
N HIS A 146 -5.17 -4.91 -5.79
CA HIS A 146 -6.09 -3.83 -6.08
C HIS A 146 -5.35 -2.51 -6.32
N PHE A 147 -5.61 -1.49 -5.51
CA PHE A 147 -5.01 -0.17 -5.66
C PHE A 147 -3.67 -0.06 -4.93
N MET A 148 -2.91 -1.15 -4.87
CA MET A 148 -1.65 -1.23 -4.16
C MET A 148 -0.64 -2.04 -4.97
N MET A 149 -0.07 -1.39 -5.97
CA MET A 149 0.69 -2.04 -7.05
C MET A 149 2.15 -1.59 -7.09
N CYS A 150 2.97 -2.39 -7.76
CA CYS A 150 4.39 -2.13 -7.92
C CYS A 150 4.89 -2.76 -9.21
N THR A 151 5.74 -2.04 -9.93
CA THR A 151 6.59 -2.57 -10.99
C THR A 151 8.03 -2.62 -10.48
N GLU A 152 8.75 -3.69 -10.82
CA GLU A 152 10.16 -3.90 -10.50
C GLU A 152 11.00 -4.01 -11.76
N TYR A 153 12.15 -3.35 -11.75
CA TYR A 153 13.02 -3.24 -12.90
C TYR A 153 14.33 -4.00 -12.70
N VAL A 154 14.69 -4.83 -13.68
CA VAL A 154 15.86 -5.70 -13.67
C VAL A 154 16.69 -5.49 -14.94
N ALA A 155 17.99 -5.76 -14.87
CA ALA A 155 18.89 -5.73 -16.01
C ALA A 155 18.69 -6.93 -16.94
N ASP A 156 18.37 -8.10 -16.36
CA ASP A 156 18.12 -9.35 -17.09
C ASP A 156 16.88 -10.03 -16.47
N LYS A 157 15.88 -10.28 -17.30
CA LYS A 157 14.57 -10.82 -16.86
C LYS A 157 14.62 -12.31 -16.50
N ARG A 158 15.57 -13.07 -17.05
CA ARG A 158 15.73 -14.51 -16.80
C ARG A 158 16.43 -14.77 -15.47
N THR A 159 17.51 -14.05 -15.20
CA THR A 159 18.31 -14.17 -13.96
C THR A 159 17.77 -13.30 -12.84
N ARG A 160 16.92 -12.31 -13.16
CA ARG A 160 16.44 -11.26 -12.24
C ARG A 160 17.58 -10.41 -11.67
N ALA A 161 18.71 -10.31 -12.38
CA ALA A 161 19.82 -9.47 -11.98
C ALA A 161 19.37 -8.00 -11.95
N LEU A 162 19.64 -7.30 -10.85
CA LEU A 162 19.27 -5.89 -10.70
C LEU A 162 20.18 -4.99 -11.56
N LEU A 163 19.68 -3.82 -11.94
CA LEU A 163 20.54 -2.75 -12.46
C LEU A 163 21.46 -2.23 -11.35
N PRO A 164 22.67 -1.72 -11.67
CA PRO A 164 23.49 -1.05 -10.66
C PRO A 164 22.76 0.13 -10.01
N ASP A 165 22.90 0.32 -8.70
CA ASP A 165 22.19 1.37 -7.93
C ASP A 165 22.41 2.78 -8.50
N GLY A 166 23.62 3.06 -9.01
CA GLY A 166 23.95 4.34 -9.64
C GLY A 166 23.14 4.67 -10.91
N VAL A 167 22.48 3.67 -11.51
CA VAL A 167 21.52 3.91 -12.61
C VAL A 167 20.26 4.61 -12.08
N ASN A 168 19.85 4.32 -10.84
CA ASN A 168 18.66 4.88 -10.20
C ASN A 168 17.40 4.74 -11.07
N ILE A 169 17.17 3.52 -11.58
CA ILE A 169 16.18 3.26 -12.64
C ILE A 169 14.75 3.65 -12.25
N GLY A 170 14.32 3.38 -11.01
CA GLY A 170 13.00 3.76 -10.54
C GLY A 170 12.80 5.28 -10.58
N LYS A 171 13.81 6.08 -10.20
CA LYS A 171 13.75 7.55 -10.26
C LYS A 171 13.80 8.06 -11.70
N ARG A 172 14.59 7.45 -12.58
CA ARG A 172 14.62 7.82 -14.01
C ARG A 172 13.25 7.66 -14.66
N ILE A 173 12.60 6.51 -14.45
CA ILE A 173 11.25 6.25 -14.96
C ILE A 173 10.25 7.24 -14.35
N SER A 174 10.31 7.46 -13.04
CA SER A 174 9.48 8.45 -12.33
C SER A 174 9.62 9.85 -12.92
N ASN A 175 10.84 10.30 -13.23
CA ASN A 175 11.07 11.61 -13.87
C ASN A 175 10.45 11.69 -15.27
N HIS A 176 10.55 10.62 -16.07
CA HIS A 176 9.91 10.58 -17.39
C HIS A 176 8.39 10.59 -17.29
N CYS A 177 7.81 9.90 -16.32
CA CYS A 177 6.37 9.96 -16.04
C CYS A 177 5.95 11.37 -15.58
N GLU A 178 6.71 11.98 -14.68
CA GLU A 178 6.43 13.31 -14.12
C GLU A 178 6.45 14.40 -15.21
N ALA A 179 7.41 14.35 -16.13
CA ALA A 179 7.46 15.23 -17.30
C ALA A 179 6.23 15.09 -18.23
N ARG A 180 5.44 14.02 -18.08
CA ARG A 180 4.19 13.74 -18.80
C ARG A 180 2.94 13.92 -17.92
N GLY A 181 3.10 14.51 -16.74
CA GLY A 181 2.00 14.77 -15.81
C GLY A 181 1.60 13.59 -14.92
N LEU A 182 2.37 12.49 -14.90
CA LEU A 182 2.09 11.31 -14.11
C LEU A 182 3.04 11.19 -12.91
N ILE A 183 2.52 11.38 -11.70
CA ILE A 183 3.30 11.24 -10.47
C ILE A 183 3.35 9.76 -10.05
N ILE A 184 4.55 9.18 -10.07
CA ILE A 184 4.79 7.81 -9.60
C ILE A 184 5.94 7.82 -8.61
N ARG A 185 5.76 7.14 -7.48
CA ARG A 185 6.78 7.07 -6.42
C ARG A 185 7.89 6.08 -6.80
N PRO A 186 9.16 6.51 -6.91
CA PRO A 186 10.28 5.60 -7.04
C PRO A 186 10.72 5.04 -5.68
N LEU A 187 11.17 3.80 -5.65
CA LEU A 187 11.86 3.19 -4.52
C LEU A 187 12.91 2.21 -5.03
N ALA A 188 14.18 2.61 -5.06
CA ALA A 188 15.26 1.82 -5.67
C ALA A 188 14.90 1.39 -7.11
N HIS A 189 14.84 0.09 -7.37
CA HIS A 189 14.45 -0.52 -8.65
C HIS A 189 12.95 -0.63 -8.86
N LEU A 190 12.15 0.04 -8.05
CA LEU A 190 10.70 -0.09 -8.04
C LEU A 190 10.02 1.24 -8.38
N ASN A 191 8.85 1.12 -9.00
CA ASN A 191 7.84 2.18 -8.95
C ASN A 191 6.60 1.68 -8.20
N ILE A 192 6.22 2.40 -7.14
CA ILE A 192 5.08 2.08 -6.28
C ILE A 192 3.89 2.94 -6.69
N MET A 193 2.73 2.30 -6.85
CA MET A 193 1.48 2.94 -7.23
C MET A 193 0.40 2.64 -6.20
N SER A 194 -0.16 3.69 -5.62
CA SER A 194 -1.27 3.62 -4.68
C SER A 194 -2.27 4.75 -5.00
N PRO A 195 -3.03 4.63 -6.10
CA PRO A 195 -3.87 5.71 -6.60
C PRO A 195 -4.99 6.10 -5.62
N PRO A 196 -5.65 7.26 -5.79
CA PRO A 196 -6.86 7.58 -5.04
C PRO A 196 -7.91 6.47 -5.18
N LEU A 197 -8.68 6.21 -4.12
CA LEU A 197 -9.68 5.12 -4.12
C LEU A 197 -10.87 5.36 -5.05
N VAL A 198 -10.96 6.56 -5.62
CA VAL A 198 -11.99 6.94 -6.61
C VAL A 198 -11.53 6.77 -8.05
N MET A 199 -10.30 6.28 -8.29
CA MET A 199 -9.74 6.07 -9.63
C MET A 199 -10.69 5.24 -10.49
N THR A 200 -10.94 5.72 -11.70
CA THR A 200 -11.80 5.10 -12.73
C THR A 200 -11.01 4.17 -13.63
N GLU A 201 -11.69 3.31 -14.39
CA GLU A 201 -11.04 2.44 -15.39
C GLU A 201 -10.32 3.24 -16.49
N ALA A 202 -10.85 4.41 -16.88
CA ALA A 202 -10.19 5.27 -17.86
C ALA A 202 -8.87 5.84 -17.31
N GLU A 203 -8.86 6.29 -16.05
CA GLU A 203 -7.65 6.77 -15.37
C GLU A 203 -6.64 5.63 -15.13
N VAL A 204 -7.09 4.38 -15.01
CA VAL A 204 -6.19 3.21 -15.02
C VAL A 204 -5.46 3.11 -16.35
N ASP A 205 -6.17 3.24 -17.48
CA ASP A 205 -5.55 3.18 -18.80
C ASP A 205 -4.58 4.36 -19.03
N GLU A 206 -4.91 5.57 -18.54
CA GLU A 206 -4.00 6.73 -18.55
C GLU A 206 -2.73 6.47 -17.74
N LEU A 207 -2.85 5.95 -16.52
CA LEU A 207 -1.72 5.59 -15.66
C LEU A 207 -0.81 4.58 -16.34
N VAL A 208 -1.38 3.51 -16.88
CA VAL A 208 -0.63 2.40 -17.50
C VAL A 208 0.07 2.89 -18.76
N THR A 209 -0.60 3.70 -19.57
CA THR A 209 -0.03 4.32 -20.79
C THR A 209 1.14 5.24 -20.44
N GLY A 210 0.96 6.12 -19.46
CA GLY A 210 2.00 7.05 -19.01
C GLY A 210 3.21 6.33 -18.40
N LEU A 211 2.97 5.26 -17.63
CA LEU A 211 4.04 4.43 -17.07
C LEU A 211 4.79 3.67 -18.17
N ALA A 212 4.08 3.06 -19.13
CA ALA A 212 4.70 2.38 -20.27
C ALA A 212 5.60 3.32 -21.08
N ALA A 213 5.14 4.56 -21.31
CA ALA A 213 5.93 5.59 -21.98
C ALA A 213 7.19 5.97 -21.18
N GLY A 214 7.07 6.10 -19.86
CA GLY A 214 8.20 6.39 -18.98
C GLY A 214 9.24 5.26 -18.93
N ILE A 215 8.79 4.01 -18.91
CA ILE A 215 9.64 2.81 -18.96
C ILE A 215 10.42 2.78 -20.28
N LYS A 216 9.74 2.95 -21.42
CA LYS A 216 10.37 2.95 -22.74
C LYS A 216 11.40 4.07 -22.88
N ALA A 217 11.08 5.28 -22.44
CA ALA A 217 12.01 6.41 -22.48
C ALA A 217 13.27 6.14 -21.63
N ALA A 218 13.11 5.57 -20.43
CA ALA A 218 14.25 5.19 -19.60
C ALA A 218 15.09 4.07 -20.23
N ALA A 219 14.45 3.08 -20.88
CA ALA A 219 15.17 2.05 -21.63
C ALA A 219 15.99 2.65 -22.78
N ASP A 220 15.42 3.58 -23.54
CA ASP A 220 16.12 4.27 -24.64
C ASP A 220 17.30 5.12 -24.14
N ASP A 221 17.19 5.74 -22.96
CA ASP A 221 18.32 6.42 -22.31
C ASP A 221 19.46 5.43 -22.02
N LEU A 222 19.15 4.27 -21.42
CA LEU A 222 20.17 3.27 -21.07
C LEU A 222 20.87 2.71 -22.31
N VAL A 223 20.14 2.47 -23.40
CA VAL A 223 20.72 2.02 -24.67
C VAL A 223 21.65 3.10 -25.24
N ARG A 224 21.26 4.37 -25.21
CA ARG A 224 22.13 5.49 -25.64
C ARG A 224 23.37 5.65 -24.76
N GLU A 225 23.28 5.28 -23.48
CA GLU A 225 24.41 5.20 -22.55
C GLU A 225 25.28 3.94 -22.76
N GLY A 226 24.98 3.11 -23.77
CA GLY A 226 25.76 1.93 -24.12
C GLY A 226 25.46 0.69 -23.28
N ARG A 227 24.35 0.68 -22.52
CA ARG A 227 23.92 -0.50 -21.77
C ARG A 227 23.07 -1.41 -22.65
N ARG A 228 23.40 -2.70 -22.64
CA ARG A 228 22.59 -3.73 -23.27
C ARG A 228 21.41 -4.10 -22.34
N LEU A 229 20.21 -4.18 -22.92
CA LEU A 229 19.00 -4.62 -22.23
C LEU A 229 18.60 -5.97 -22.85
N ASP A 230 18.54 -7.02 -22.03
CA ASP A 230 18.22 -8.39 -22.46
C ASP A 230 16.94 -8.91 -21.75
#